data_AF-A0A9W6H860-F1
#
_entry.id   AF-A0A9W6H860-F1
#
_cell.length_a   1.000
_cell.length_b   1.000
_cell.length_c   1.000
_cell.angle_alpha   90.00
_cell.angle_beta   90.00
_cell.angle_gamma   90.00
#
_symmetry.space_group_name_H-M   'P 1'
#
loop_
_entity.id
_entity.type
_entity.pdbx_description
1 polymer ?
#
loop_
_entity_poly.entity_id
_entity_poly.type
_entity_poly.pdbx_seq_one_letter_code
_entity_poly.pdbx_strand_id
1 'polypeptide(L)'
;MRGSVRHVEWIGDDDPERLEAATVTLAADRLDALGVSRTTDYVTNWSLETGEGWVTSRLDVAVSGRGWRRRLVLARDAHGRWTSDTGTSGHAVHQGVPLGEPGIADPLSLAGALDCDLALCPVTNTMPILRLGLLAAPTEERHLVMAWVALPSLEVVRSDQVYSSAAPYDPAAGHGVVRYQSATRDFTADLTVDADGLVIDYPQLARRIRARP
;
A
#
# COMPACT_ATOMS: atom_id res chain seq x y z
N MET A 1 -14.40 -8.24 -18.93
CA MET A 1 -15.04 -6.93 -18.66
C MET A 1 -13.96 -5.99 -18.15
N ARG A 2 -13.91 -4.75 -18.64
CA ARG A 2 -13.00 -3.73 -18.10
C ARG A 2 -13.46 -3.38 -16.68
N GLY A 3 -12.51 -3.26 -15.75
CA GLY A 3 -12.80 -2.89 -14.36
C GLY A 3 -13.37 -1.48 -14.24
N SER A 4 -13.97 -1.16 -13.09
CA SER A 4 -14.28 0.23 -12.74
C SER A 4 -12.97 0.99 -12.52
N VAL A 5 -12.94 2.26 -12.88
CA VAL A 5 -11.80 3.13 -12.64
C VAL A 5 -12.16 4.11 -11.53
N ARG A 6 -11.21 4.41 -10.65
CA ARG A 6 -11.33 5.38 -9.56
C ARG A 6 -10.11 6.27 -9.54
N HIS A 7 -10.33 7.57 -9.56
CA HIS A 7 -9.30 8.58 -9.32
C HIS A 7 -9.44 9.10 -7.89
N VAL A 8 -8.38 8.99 -7.10
CA VAL A 8 -8.40 9.24 -5.65
C VAL A 8 -7.21 10.07 -5.23
N GLU A 9 -7.43 11.03 -4.34
CA GLU A 9 -6.40 11.91 -3.79
C GLU A 9 -6.52 11.95 -2.27
N TRP A 10 -5.39 11.91 -1.57
CA TRP A 10 -5.29 12.04 -0.12
C TRP A 10 -4.30 13.14 0.27
N ILE A 11 -4.55 13.72 1.44
CA ILE A 11 -3.58 14.52 2.19
C ILE A 11 -3.05 13.69 3.35
N GLY A 12 -1.76 13.83 3.68
CA GLY A 12 -1.21 13.21 4.88
C GLY A 12 -1.81 13.80 6.15
N ASP A 13 -1.96 12.96 7.18
CA ASP A 13 -2.53 13.38 8.46
C ASP A 13 -1.42 13.93 9.38
N ASP A 14 -0.44 13.09 9.74
CA ASP A 14 0.75 13.51 10.50
C ASP A 14 1.78 14.28 9.66
N ASP A 15 1.65 14.24 8.33
CA ASP A 15 2.42 15.04 7.38
C ASP A 15 1.45 15.79 6.43
N PRO A 16 0.93 16.95 6.83
CA PRO A 16 -0.03 17.71 6.03
C PRO A 16 0.53 18.25 4.71
N GLU A 17 1.85 18.27 4.51
CA GLU A 17 2.45 18.65 3.24
C GLU A 17 2.43 17.49 2.23
N ARG A 18 2.25 16.25 2.70
CA ARG A 18 2.16 15.08 1.84
C ARG A 18 0.86 15.07 1.06
N LEU A 19 0.99 14.87 -0.25
CA LEU A 19 -0.13 14.60 -1.15
C LEU A 19 0.09 13.28 -1.87
N GLU A 20 -0.93 12.42 -1.85
CA GLU A 20 -0.97 11.15 -2.58
C GLU A 20 -2.08 11.24 -3.63
N ALA A 21 -1.83 10.75 -4.84
CA ALA A 21 -2.87 10.60 -5.85
C ALA A 21 -2.70 9.26 -6.56
N ALA A 22 -3.79 8.57 -6.84
CA ALA A 22 -3.79 7.31 -7.57
C ALA A 22 -4.97 7.18 -8.54
N THR A 23 -4.74 6.46 -9.63
CA THR A 23 -5.77 5.90 -10.50
C THR A 23 -5.80 4.40 -10.27
N VAL A 24 -6.93 3.89 -9.78
CA VAL A 24 -7.13 2.47 -9.45
C VAL A 24 -8.15 1.88 -10.42
N THR A 25 -7.79 0.79 -11.06
CA THR A 25 -8.69 -0.01 -11.91
C THR A 25 -9.04 -1.29 -11.17
N LEU A 26 -10.32 -1.45 -10.83
CA LEU A 26 -10.84 -2.57 -10.05
C LEU A 26 -11.65 -3.50 -10.94
N ALA A 27 -11.24 -4.75 -11.03
CA ALA A 27 -12.05 -5.82 -11.60
C ALA A 27 -12.45 -6.83 -10.51
N ALA A 28 -13.25 -7.82 -10.90
CA ALA A 28 -13.88 -8.75 -9.96
C ALA A 28 -12.91 -9.55 -9.08
N ASP A 29 -11.66 -9.72 -9.51
CA ASP A 29 -10.65 -10.56 -8.86
C ASP A 29 -9.23 -9.95 -8.92
N ARG A 30 -9.10 -8.70 -9.37
CA ARG A 30 -7.83 -8.02 -9.61
C ARG A 30 -7.95 -6.51 -9.48
N LEU A 31 -6.83 -5.88 -9.18
CA LEU A 31 -6.59 -4.44 -9.03
C LEU A 31 -5.29 -4.07 -9.76
N ASP A 32 -5.38 -3.04 -10.59
CA ASP A 32 -4.21 -2.36 -11.16
C ASP A 32 -4.24 -0.90 -10.71
N ALA A 33 -3.09 -0.33 -10.37
CA ALA A 33 -3.05 1.06 -9.93
C ALA A 33 -1.78 1.78 -10.36
N LEU A 34 -1.92 3.07 -10.63
CA LEU A 34 -0.83 4.01 -10.87
C LEU A 34 -0.94 5.12 -9.85
N GLY A 35 0.16 5.50 -9.20
CA GLY A 35 0.12 6.55 -8.19
C GLY A 35 1.39 7.38 -8.06
N VAL A 36 1.23 8.47 -7.33
CA VAL A 36 2.27 9.43 -7.00
C VAL A 36 2.08 9.92 -5.57
N SER A 37 3.18 10.07 -4.85
CA SER A 37 3.26 10.71 -3.54
C SER A 37 4.27 11.83 -3.60
N ARG A 38 3.94 13.00 -3.06
CA ARG A 38 4.87 14.14 -2.94
C ARG A 38 4.97 14.54 -1.48
N THR A 39 6.20 14.60 -0.97
CA THR A 39 6.55 15.17 0.34
C THR A 39 7.38 16.45 0.14
N THR A 40 7.84 17.05 1.23
CA THR A 40 8.78 18.18 1.22
C THR A 40 10.14 17.84 0.60
N ASP A 41 10.60 16.59 0.81
CA ASP A 41 11.98 16.18 0.53
C ASP A 41 12.13 15.24 -0.68
N TYR A 42 11.07 14.52 -1.06
CA TYR A 42 11.09 13.57 -2.16
C TYR A 42 9.73 13.41 -2.84
N VAL A 43 9.77 12.85 -4.05
CA VAL A 43 8.59 12.43 -4.81
C VAL A 43 8.71 10.95 -5.12
N THR A 44 7.63 10.22 -4.92
CA THR A 44 7.48 8.81 -5.28
C THR A 44 6.48 8.68 -6.41
N ASN A 45 6.76 7.86 -7.42
CA ASN A 45 5.76 7.34 -8.34
C ASN A 45 5.80 5.82 -8.32
N TRP A 46 4.65 5.20 -8.55
CA TRP A 46 4.53 3.76 -8.48
C TRP A 46 3.45 3.21 -9.41
N SER A 47 3.60 1.95 -9.79
CA SER A 47 2.58 1.15 -10.47
C SER A 47 2.46 -0.21 -9.78
N LEU A 48 1.23 -0.63 -9.51
CA LEU A 48 0.88 -1.89 -8.87
C LEU A 48 0.02 -2.72 -9.82
N GLU A 49 0.35 -4.00 -9.96
CA GLU A 49 -0.42 -5.00 -10.67
C GLU A 49 -0.68 -6.18 -9.74
N THR A 50 -1.88 -6.74 -9.83
CA THR A 50 -2.27 -7.95 -9.09
C THR A 50 -2.79 -9.03 -10.05
N GLY A 51 -2.65 -10.28 -9.61
CA GLY A 51 -3.28 -11.44 -10.23
C GLY A 51 -4.64 -11.75 -9.60
N GLU A 52 -5.08 -12.99 -9.81
CA GLU A 52 -6.32 -13.53 -9.24
C GLU A 52 -6.35 -13.41 -7.71
N GLY A 53 -7.51 -13.06 -7.17
CA GLY A 53 -7.71 -12.85 -5.74
C GLY A 53 -6.98 -11.61 -5.20
N TRP A 54 -6.70 -10.62 -6.06
CA TRP A 54 -5.97 -9.39 -5.72
C TRP A 54 -4.55 -9.61 -5.17
N VAL A 55 -3.96 -10.78 -5.40
CA VAL A 55 -2.59 -11.10 -4.95
C VAL A 55 -1.59 -10.29 -5.78
N THR A 56 -0.65 -9.61 -5.15
CA THR A 56 0.35 -8.81 -5.87
C THR A 56 1.16 -9.69 -6.84
N SER A 57 1.28 -9.23 -8.09
CA SER A 57 2.19 -9.81 -9.08
C SER A 57 3.41 -8.93 -9.29
N ARG A 58 3.22 -7.61 -9.31
CA ARG A 58 4.28 -6.64 -9.57
C ARG A 58 4.03 -5.28 -8.89
N LEU A 59 5.10 -4.68 -8.36
CA LEU A 59 5.14 -3.29 -7.93
C LEU A 59 6.40 -2.63 -8.50
N ASP A 60 6.27 -1.55 -9.27
CA ASP A 60 7.40 -0.69 -9.70
C ASP A 60 7.30 0.61 -8.91
N VAL A 61 8.40 1.05 -8.29
CA VAL A 61 8.47 2.27 -7.48
C VAL A 61 9.73 3.03 -7.85
N ALA A 62 9.59 4.33 -8.09
CA ALA A 62 10.72 5.25 -8.22
C ALA A 62 10.58 6.42 -7.25
N VAL A 63 11.66 6.70 -6.51
CA VAL A 63 11.75 7.82 -5.57
C VAL A 63 12.84 8.77 -6.05
N SER A 64 12.53 10.06 -6.12
CA SER A 64 13.47 11.12 -6.47
C SER A 64 13.52 12.16 -5.35
N GLY A 65 14.71 12.37 -4.80
CA GLY A 65 15.01 13.49 -3.90
C GLY A 65 15.96 14.48 -4.55
N ARG A 66 16.45 15.46 -3.78
CA ARG A 66 17.41 16.44 -4.28
C ARG A 66 18.77 15.78 -4.56
N GLY A 67 19.11 15.60 -5.83
CA GLY A 67 20.41 15.07 -6.26
C GLY A 67 20.56 13.56 -6.15
N TRP A 68 19.49 12.82 -5.84
CA TRP A 68 19.50 11.36 -5.79
C TRP A 68 18.19 10.76 -6.31
N ARG A 69 18.27 9.53 -6.80
CA ARG A 69 17.12 8.74 -7.27
C ARG A 69 17.30 7.28 -6.88
N ARG A 70 16.18 6.63 -6.60
CA ARG A 70 16.09 5.19 -6.33
C ARG A 70 14.95 4.57 -7.12
N ARG A 71 15.10 3.29 -7.49
CA ARG A 71 14.07 2.46 -8.12
C ARG A 71 14.05 1.09 -7.46
N LEU A 72 12.85 0.53 -7.35
CA LEU A 72 12.59 -0.84 -6.96
C LEU A 72 11.53 -1.42 -7.90
N VAL A 73 11.78 -2.61 -8.40
CA VAL A 73 10.78 -3.49 -8.98
C VAL A 73 10.66 -4.71 -8.10
N LEU A 74 9.50 -4.91 -7.49
CA LEU A 74 9.12 -6.17 -6.87
C LEU A 74 8.31 -7.00 -7.83
N ALA A 75 8.63 -8.29 -7.89
CA ALA A 75 7.84 -9.29 -8.59
C ALA A 75 7.62 -10.50 -7.70
N ARG A 76 6.38 -11.00 -7.68
CA ARG A 76 5.98 -12.23 -7.00
C ARG A 76 5.60 -13.27 -8.04
N ASP A 77 6.27 -14.42 -8.04
CA ASP A 77 5.96 -15.49 -8.98
C ASP A 77 4.76 -16.35 -8.53
N ALA A 78 4.32 -17.25 -9.40
CA ALA A 78 3.19 -18.16 -9.12
C ALA A 78 3.46 -19.14 -7.96
N HIS A 79 4.73 -19.36 -7.58
CA HIS A 79 5.12 -20.16 -6.43
C HIS A 79 5.21 -19.33 -5.14
N GLY A 80 4.89 -18.03 -5.21
CA GLY A 80 4.94 -17.10 -4.10
C GLY A 80 6.32 -16.62 -3.71
N ARG A 81 7.31 -16.75 -4.61
CA ARG A 81 8.65 -16.22 -4.38
C ARG A 81 8.71 -14.76 -4.81
N TRP A 82 9.26 -13.94 -3.91
CA TRP A 82 9.50 -12.52 -4.17
C TRP A 82 10.91 -12.29 -4.69
N THR A 83 11.05 -11.39 -5.65
CA THR A 83 12.32 -10.93 -6.19
C THR A 83 12.32 -9.41 -6.31
N SER A 84 13.50 -8.80 -6.22
CA SER A 84 13.69 -7.37 -6.37
C SER A 84 14.76 -7.03 -7.41
N ASP A 85 14.46 -6.13 -8.33
CA ASP A 85 15.42 -5.43 -9.19
C ASP A 85 15.50 -3.97 -8.75
N THR A 86 16.71 -3.44 -8.57
CA THR A 86 16.92 -2.13 -7.93
C THR A 86 17.89 -1.26 -8.70
N GLY A 87 17.75 0.06 -8.53
CA GLY A 87 18.69 1.03 -9.10
C GLY A 87 18.83 2.24 -8.19
N THR A 88 20.05 2.73 -8.03
CA THR A 88 20.36 3.91 -7.23
C THR A 88 21.25 4.87 -8.01
N SER A 89 21.10 6.17 -7.78
CA SER A 89 22.00 7.19 -8.29
C SER A 89 22.09 8.35 -7.31
N GLY A 90 23.29 8.87 -7.09
CA GLY A 90 23.55 9.94 -6.11
C GLY A 90 23.59 9.43 -4.66
N HIS A 91 24.01 10.32 -3.75
CA HIS A 91 24.07 10.00 -2.32
C HIS A 91 22.72 10.28 -1.68
N ALA A 92 21.96 9.21 -1.42
CA ALA A 92 20.63 9.32 -0.86
C ALA A 92 20.69 9.51 0.67
N VAL A 93 20.32 10.71 1.11
CA VAL A 93 20.21 11.10 2.52
C VAL A 93 18.81 11.63 2.75
N HIS A 94 18.17 11.19 3.83
CA HIS A 94 16.87 11.68 4.26
C HIS A 94 17.00 12.15 5.71
N GLN A 95 16.59 13.40 5.98
CA GLN A 95 16.68 14.02 7.31
C GLN A 95 18.08 13.91 7.96
N GLY A 96 19.13 14.02 7.14
CA GLY A 96 20.52 13.92 7.60
C GLY A 96 21.05 12.49 7.80
N VAL A 97 20.23 11.46 7.55
CA VAL A 97 20.60 10.05 7.69
C VAL A 97 20.76 9.39 6.32
N PRO A 98 21.86 8.66 6.04
CA PRO A 98 21.98 7.85 4.83
C PRO A 98 20.88 6.79 4.74
N LEU A 99 20.29 6.62 3.56
CA LEU A 99 19.27 5.59 3.34
C LEU A 99 19.90 4.21 3.16
N GLY A 100 19.35 3.19 3.82
CA GLY A 100 19.73 1.78 3.64
C GLY A 100 19.53 1.28 2.21
N GLU A 101 20.08 0.12 1.85
CA GLU A 101 19.99 -0.38 0.47
C GLU A 101 18.55 -0.76 0.07
N PRO A 102 18.10 -0.43 -1.16
CA PRO A 102 16.78 -0.83 -1.64
C PRO A 102 16.74 -2.33 -1.94
N GLY A 103 15.52 -2.89 -1.95
CA GLY A 103 15.26 -4.29 -2.32
C GLY A 103 15.15 -5.22 -1.13
N ILE A 104 15.11 -6.51 -1.43
CA ILE A 104 14.92 -7.57 -0.45
C ILE A 104 16.28 -8.10 0.01
N ALA A 105 16.56 -8.01 1.32
CA ALA A 105 17.80 -8.57 1.88
C ALA A 105 17.79 -10.11 1.91
N ASP A 106 16.68 -10.71 2.36
CA ASP A 106 16.45 -12.16 2.37
C ASP A 106 15.06 -12.49 1.81
N PRO A 107 14.96 -13.02 0.58
CA PRO A 107 13.68 -13.42 -0.02
C PRO A 107 12.91 -14.46 0.77
N LEU A 108 13.59 -15.33 1.54
CA LEU A 108 12.92 -16.35 2.34
C LEU A 108 12.17 -15.76 3.54
N SER A 109 12.59 -14.59 4.03
CA SER A 109 11.88 -13.86 5.10
C SER A 109 10.45 -13.45 4.68
N LEU A 110 10.20 -13.29 3.38
CA LEU A 110 8.91 -12.93 2.79
C LEU A 110 8.03 -14.15 2.48
N ALA A 111 8.42 -15.35 2.92
CA ALA A 111 7.60 -16.54 2.73
C ALA A 111 6.18 -16.34 3.30
N GLY A 112 5.19 -16.66 2.47
CA GLY A 112 3.77 -16.50 2.79
C GLY A 112 3.20 -15.11 2.49
N ALA A 113 4.02 -14.12 2.12
CA ALA A 113 3.51 -12.81 1.73
C ALA A 113 2.73 -12.88 0.40
N LEU A 114 1.47 -12.43 0.44
CA LEU A 114 0.61 -12.33 -0.73
C LEU A 114 0.67 -10.94 -1.35
N ASP A 115 0.79 -9.92 -0.50
CA ASP A 115 0.63 -8.52 -0.90
C ASP A 115 1.93 -7.74 -0.65
N CYS A 116 2.23 -6.79 -1.53
CA CYS A 116 3.15 -5.72 -1.18
C CYS A 116 2.42 -4.66 -0.35
N ASP A 117 3.16 -3.97 0.52
CA ASP A 117 2.63 -2.81 1.25
C ASP A 117 3.61 -1.63 1.13
N LEU A 118 3.21 -0.59 0.38
CA LEU A 118 4.04 0.57 0.17
C LEU A 118 3.81 1.56 1.31
N ALA A 119 4.86 1.89 2.05
CA ALA A 119 4.77 2.85 3.14
C ALA A 119 4.05 4.13 2.71
N LEU A 120 3.18 4.65 3.58
CA LEU A 120 2.39 5.87 3.36
C LEU A 120 1.35 5.81 2.23
N CYS A 121 1.17 4.65 1.57
CA CYS A 121 0.23 4.46 0.48
C CYS A 121 -1.10 3.84 0.98
N PRO A 122 -2.24 4.55 0.92
CA PRO A 122 -3.51 3.98 1.36
C PRO A 122 -4.01 2.84 0.46
N VAL A 123 -3.64 2.84 -0.83
CA VAL A 123 -4.15 1.89 -1.84
C VAL A 123 -3.77 0.44 -1.52
N THR A 124 -2.61 0.19 -0.92
CA THR A 124 -2.15 -1.19 -0.65
C THR A 124 -3.03 -1.94 0.33
N ASN A 125 -3.77 -1.24 1.20
CA ASN A 125 -4.74 -1.83 2.12
C ASN A 125 -5.95 -2.45 1.39
N THR A 126 -6.26 -2.01 0.18
CA THR A 126 -7.45 -2.47 -0.56
C THR A 126 -7.35 -3.95 -0.94
N MET A 127 -6.16 -4.46 -1.27
CA MET A 127 -5.96 -5.88 -1.64
C MET A 127 -6.42 -6.86 -0.55
N PRO A 128 -5.90 -6.78 0.71
CA PRO A 128 -6.36 -7.67 1.77
C PRO A 128 -7.83 -7.42 2.17
N ILE A 129 -8.32 -6.17 2.13
CA ILE A 129 -9.72 -5.85 2.42
C ILE A 129 -10.67 -6.60 1.47
N LEU A 130 -10.40 -6.56 0.17
CA LEU A 130 -11.21 -7.23 -0.85
C LEU A 130 -11.08 -8.74 -0.74
N ARG A 131 -9.83 -9.25 -0.64
CA ARG A 131 -9.55 -10.69 -0.55
C ARG A 131 -10.18 -11.36 0.67
N LEU A 132 -10.30 -10.64 1.80
CA LEU A 132 -10.92 -11.14 3.02
C LEU A 132 -12.43 -10.85 3.12
N GLY A 133 -12.99 -10.02 2.23
CA GLY A 133 -14.41 -9.68 2.25
C GLY A 133 -14.84 -8.87 3.48
N LEU A 134 -13.96 -8.02 4.02
CA LEU A 134 -14.14 -7.36 5.32
C LEU A 134 -15.32 -6.38 5.40
N LEU A 135 -15.94 -6.07 4.25
CA LEU A 135 -17.09 -5.17 4.16
C LEU A 135 -18.43 -5.87 4.05
N ALA A 136 -18.42 -7.17 3.73
CA ALA A 136 -19.65 -7.94 3.47
C ALA A 136 -20.24 -8.52 4.75
N ALA A 137 -19.40 -8.99 5.67
CA ALA A 137 -19.83 -9.63 6.91
C ALA A 137 -18.76 -9.47 8.01
N PRO A 138 -19.16 -9.56 9.30
CA PRO A 138 -18.21 -9.66 10.40
C PRO A 138 -17.17 -10.75 10.14
N THR A 139 -15.91 -10.36 10.24
CA THR A 139 -14.75 -11.22 10.00
C THR A 139 -13.81 -11.03 11.18
N GLU A 140 -13.49 -12.14 11.85
CA GLU A 140 -12.51 -12.19 12.94
C GLU A 140 -11.10 -11.81 12.45
N GLU A 141 -10.17 -11.66 13.39
CA GLU A 141 -8.78 -11.31 13.10
C GLU A 141 -8.11 -12.31 12.14
N ARG A 142 -7.48 -11.76 11.09
CA ARG A 142 -6.71 -12.49 10.10
C ARG A 142 -5.29 -11.97 10.07
N HIS A 143 -4.36 -12.86 10.39
CA HIS A 143 -2.93 -12.58 10.29
C HIS A 143 -2.47 -12.69 8.84
N LEU A 144 -1.76 -11.67 8.39
CA LEU A 144 -1.21 -11.54 7.05
C LEU A 144 0.28 -11.19 7.14
N VAL A 145 0.99 -11.58 6.09
CA VAL A 145 2.38 -11.19 5.89
C VAL A 145 2.41 -10.30 4.65
N MET A 146 3.04 -9.14 4.77
CA MET A 146 3.26 -8.22 3.66
C MET A 146 4.74 -8.12 3.33
N ALA A 147 5.03 -7.94 2.04
CA ALA A 147 6.31 -7.40 1.58
C ALA A 147 6.26 -5.87 1.72
N TRP A 148 6.62 -5.35 2.91
CA TRP A 148 6.52 -3.93 3.21
C TRP A 148 7.71 -3.18 2.62
N VAL A 149 7.43 -2.14 1.85
CA VAL A 149 8.39 -1.30 1.15
C VAL A 149 8.50 0.04 1.89
N ALA A 150 9.65 0.26 2.53
CA ALA A 150 9.95 1.52 3.20
C ALA A 150 10.08 2.68 2.21
N LEU A 151 9.61 3.86 2.59
CA LEU A 151 9.93 5.13 1.90
C LEU A 151 10.78 6.02 2.83
N PRO A 152 11.75 6.78 2.27
CA PRO A 152 12.16 6.80 0.87
C PRO A 152 13.22 5.75 0.49
N SER A 153 13.59 4.83 1.39
CA SER A 153 14.70 3.90 1.15
C SER A 153 14.43 2.86 0.06
N LEU A 154 13.19 2.40 -0.09
CA LEU A 154 12.81 1.22 -0.87
C LEU A 154 13.42 -0.09 -0.35
N GLU A 155 13.81 -0.12 0.92
CA GLU A 155 14.11 -1.38 1.61
C GLU A 155 12.82 -2.20 1.74
N VAL A 156 12.92 -3.52 1.54
CA VAL A 156 11.78 -4.42 1.57
C VAL A 156 11.96 -5.43 2.69
N VAL A 157 11.05 -5.38 3.65
CA VAL A 157 11.08 -6.23 4.85
C VAL A 157 9.74 -6.91 5.09
N ARG A 158 9.79 -8.01 5.83
CA ARG A 158 8.59 -8.69 6.32
C ARG A 158 7.80 -7.76 7.25
N SER A 159 6.50 -7.63 7.00
CA SER A 159 5.57 -7.00 7.93
C SER A 159 4.44 -7.96 8.26
N ASP A 160 4.37 -8.38 9.53
CA ASP A 160 3.24 -9.13 10.06
C ASP A 160 2.13 -8.14 10.45
N GLN A 161 0.94 -8.34 9.90
CA GLN A 161 -0.21 -7.44 10.02
C GLN A 161 -1.47 -8.24 10.37
N VAL A 162 -2.42 -7.60 11.04
CA VAL A 162 -3.71 -8.20 11.39
C VAL A 162 -4.83 -7.32 10.84
N TYR A 163 -5.81 -7.94 10.19
CA TYR A 163 -7.01 -7.28 9.69
C TYR A 163 -8.27 -7.95 10.22
N SER A 164 -9.27 -7.15 10.58
CA SER A 164 -10.60 -7.63 10.94
C SER A 164 -11.68 -6.63 10.52
N SER A 165 -12.93 -7.09 10.45
CA SER A 165 -14.08 -6.20 10.23
C SER A 165 -14.43 -5.51 11.56
N ALA A 166 -14.47 -4.18 11.57
CA ALA A 166 -14.97 -3.41 12.72
C ALA A 166 -16.44 -3.02 12.52
N ALA A 167 -16.83 -2.63 11.31
CA ALA A 167 -18.22 -2.42 10.92
C ALA A 167 -18.40 -2.75 9.43
N PRO A 168 -19.48 -3.46 9.04
CA PRO A 168 -19.77 -3.73 7.64
C PRO A 168 -20.03 -2.43 6.88
N TYR A 169 -20.03 -2.49 5.54
CA TYR A 169 -20.36 -1.33 4.73
C TYR A 169 -21.82 -0.89 4.95
N ASP A 170 -22.01 0.37 5.33
CA ASP A 170 -23.32 1.01 5.43
C ASP A 170 -23.54 1.95 4.23
N PRO A 171 -24.48 1.64 3.31
CA PRO A 171 -24.82 2.50 2.19
C PRO A 171 -25.30 3.90 2.59
N ALA A 172 -25.92 4.06 3.77
CA ALA A 172 -26.40 5.35 4.25
C ALA A 172 -25.24 6.24 4.73
N ALA A 173 -24.27 5.65 5.42
CA ALA A 173 -23.05 6.33 5.84
C ALA A 173 -22.01 6.46 4.70
N GLY A 174 -22.14 5.66 3.65
CA GLY A 174 -21.24 5.63 2.49
C GLY A 174 -19.88 5.00 2.77
N HIS A 175 -19.73 4.26 3.87
CA HIS A 175 -18.47 3.62 4.26
C HIS A 175 -18.69 2.40 5.15
N GLY A 176 -17.67 1.55 5.24
CA GLY A 176 -17.49 0.54 6.29
C GLY A 176 -16.23 0.83 7.11
N VAL A 177 -15.97 0.03 8.14
CA VAL A 177 -14.81 0.20 9.02
C VAL A 177 -14.03 -1.11 9.14
N VAL A 178 -12.74 -1.03 8.84
CA VAL A 178 -11.79 -2.14 8.92
C VAL A 178 -10.78 -1.83 10.00
N ARG A 179 -10.53 -2.79 10.90
CA ARG A 179 -9.44 -2.66 11.88
C ARG A 179 -8.16 -3.22 11.30
N TYR A 180 -7.12 -2.42 11.35
CA TYR A 180 -5.74 -2.79 11.05
C TYR A 180 -4.92 -2.76 12.33
N GLN A 181 -4.01 -3.73 12.46
CA GLN A 181 -3.00 -3.74 13.51
C GLN A 181 -1.65 -4.13 12.94
N SER A 182 -0.61 -3.43 13.37
CA SER A 182 0.75 -3.89 13.18
C SER A 182 1.05 -4.97 14.22
N ALA A 183 1.55 -6.14 13.83
CA ALA A 183 1.91 -7.17 14.80
C ALA A 183 3.28 -6.91 15.46
N THR A 184 4.09 -6.01 14.88
CA THR A 184 5.46 -5.71 15.33
C THR A 184 5.60 -4.35 16.00
N ARG A 185 4.55 -3.52 15.94
CA ARG A 185 4.49 -2.19 16.58
C ARG A 185 3.22 -2.11 17.39
N ASP A 186 3.24 -1.32 18.46
CA ASP A 186 2.03 -1.02 19.24
C ASP A 186 1.18 0.02 18.49
N PHE A 187 0.60 -0.40 17.37
CA PHE A 187 -0.19 0.45 16.49
C PHE A 187 -1.42 -0.28 15.98
N THR A 188 -2.58 0.34 16.20
CA THR A 188 -3.90 -0.10 15.73
C THR A 188 -4.60 1.10 15.11
N ALA A 189 -5.27 0.90 13.97
CA ALA A 189 -6.08 1.92 13.33
C ALA A 189 -7.41 1.35 12.85
N ASP A 190 -8.46 2.14 12.96
CA ASP A 190 -9.75 1.87 12.32
C ASP A 190 -9.81 2.68 11.02
N LEU A 191 -9.75 1.99 9.90
CA LEU A 191 -9.81 2.57 8.57
C LEU A 191 -11.27 2.69 8.16
N THR A 192 -11.70 3.89 7.79
CA THR A 192 -12.96 4.02 7.03
C THR A 192 -12.67 3.79 5.57
N VAL A 193 -13.50 3.00 4.91
CA VAL A 193 -13.30 2.60 3.50
C VAL A 193 -14.61 2.67 2.74
N ASP A 194 -14.57 2.98 1.45
CA ASP A 194 -15.77 3.03 0.62
C ASP A 194 -16.21 1.64 0.12
N ALA A 195 -17.28 1.61 -0.68
CA ALA A 195 -17.86 0.38 -1.22
C ALA A 195 -16.88 -0.47 -2.04
N ASP A 196 -15.83 0.15 -2.59
CA ASP A 196 -14.81 -0.51 -3.41
C ASP A 196 -13.59 -0.94 -2.57
N GLY A 197 -13.64 -0.78 -1.24
CA GLY A 197 -12.54 -1.08 -0.33
C GLY A 197 -11.39 -0.06 -0.39
N LEU A 198 -11.62 1.10 -1.01
CA LEU A 198 -10.63 2.18 -1.04
C LEU A 198 -10.73 3.02 0.25
N VAL A 199 -9.58 3.24 0.87
CA VAL A 199 -9.46 4.03 2.10
C VAL A 199 -10.02 5.44 1.92
N ILE A 200 -10.91 5.84 2.83
CA ILE A 200 -11.40 7.21 3.01
C ILE A 200 -10.57 7.91 4.07
N ASP A 201 -10.43 7.30 5.24
CA ASP A 201 -9.68 7.85 6.36
C ASP A 201 -8.83 6.75 6.99
N TYR A 202 -7.55 7.03 7.15
CA TYR A 202 -6.59 6.23 7.87
C TYR A 202 -5.92 7.16 8.88
N PRO A 203 -6.35 7.13 10.15
CA PRO A 203 -5.82 7.98 11.19
C PRO A 203 -4.28 7.95 11.23
N GLN A 204 -3.66 9.12 11.40
CA GLN A 204 -2.20 9.33 11.44
C GLN A 204 -1.48 9.13 10.10
N LEU A 205 -2.10 8.46 9.12
CA LEU A 205 -1.51 8.21 7.82
C LEU A 205 -2.04 9.21 6.78
N ALA A 206 -3.33 9.14 6.43
CA ALA A 206 -3.89 9.95 5.36
C ALA A 206 -5.42 10.03 5.39
N ARG A 207 -5.93 11.16 4.88
CA ARG A 207 -7.36 11.41 4.68
C ARG A 207 -7.66 11.74 3.23
N ARG A 208 -8.68 11.10 2.68
CA ARG A 208 -9.10 11.27 1.29
C ARG A 208 -9.76 12.64 1.12
N ILE A 209 -9.29 13.40 0.14
CA ILE A 209 -9.79 14.75 -0.16
C ILE A 209 -10.57 14.80 -1.48
N ARG A 210 -10.39 13.80 -2.34
CA ARG A 210 -11.12 13.69 -3.61
C ARG A 210 -11.27 12.22 -4.03
N ALA A 211 -12.43 11.89 -4.57
CA ALA A 211 -12.67 10.65 -5.29
C ALA A 211 -13.55 10.95 -6.51
N ARG A 212 -13.21 10.38 -7.66
CA ARG A 212 -13.98 10.46 -8.92
C ARG A 212 -13.99 9.10 -9.61
N PRO A 213 -15.08 8.76 -10.34
CA PRO A 213 -15.04 7.66 -11.29
C PRO A 213 -14.10 7.94 -12.46
#